data_AF-A0A4Q9MHY1-F1
#
_entry.id   AF-A0A4Q9MHY1-F1
#
_cell.length_a   1.000
_cell.length_b   1.000
_cell.length_c   1.000
_cell.angle_alpha   90.00
_cell.angle_beta   90.00
_cell.angle_gamma   90.00
#
_symmetry.space_group_name_H-M   'P 1'
#
loop_
_entity.id
_entity.type
_entity.pdbx_description
1 polymer ?
#
loop_
_entity_poly.entity_id
_entity_poly.type
_entity_poly.pdbx_seq_one_letter_code
_entity_poly.pdbx_strand_id
1 'polypeptide(L)'
;MVIFTLAAIFMPDPPPPLDDDRCGYAFCEVCMAEAPYACSACKTTRYCSKRCQNAGWHNHQRECKIHQKLHEMDVRIAMTRPKRPPEGICTGCNAQVGEGRRLAMCRECGYQACGSCESHHSRGTCYCPNANFGKRYCQMEPRWYHSNGRGRPYAGDRHPDPDALGGRPYPSDVYEPAPRACDSCGTVTRVFKKEYRDPWVWY
;
A
#
# COMPACT_ATOMS: atom_id res chain seq x y z
N MET A 1 -50.10 32.40 -4.23
CA MET A 1 -49.63 31.02 -4.52
C MET A 1 -48.14 30.96 -4.18
N VAL A 2 -47.78 30.31 -3.07
CA VAL A 2 -46.38 30.12 -2.67
C VAL A 2 -46.02 28.68 -3.01
N ILE A 3 -45.14 28.49 -4.00
CA ILE A 3 -44.66 27.17 -4.42
C ILE A 3 -43.51 26.79 -3.47
N PHE A 4 -43.78 25.93 -2.50
CA PHE A 4 -42.73 25.28 -1.71
C PHE A 4 -42.13 24.15 -2.54
N THR A 5 -40.95 24.36 -3.09
CA THR A 5 -40.12 23.28 -3.65
C THR A 5 -39.49 22.49 -2.50
N LEU A 6 -40.10 21.35 -2.16
CA LEU A 6 -39.50 20.35 -1.28
C LEU A 6 -38.31 19.71 -2.00
N ALA A 7 -37.12 20.27 -1.81
CA ALA A 7 -35.89 19.57 -2.13
C ALA A 7 -35.75 18.39 -1.14
N ALA A 8 -36.15 17.20 -1.57
CA ALA A 8 -35.89 15.97 -0.84
C ALA A 8 -34.38 15.78 -0.72
N ILE A 9 -33.85 16.02 0.47
CA ILE A 9 -32.45 15.72 0.80
C ILE A 9 -32.34 14.20 0.87
N PHE A 10 -32.02 13.59 -0.26
CA PHE A 10 -31.69 12.17 -0.35
C PHE A 10 -30.41 11.94 0.47
N MET A 11 -30.55 11.38 1.67
CA MET A 11 -29.40 10.96 2.47
C MET A 11 -29.11 9.49 2.16
N PRO A 12 -27.89 9.15 1.69
CA PRO A 12 -27.53 7.77 1.42
C PRO A 12 -27.46 6.96 2.72
N ASP A 13 -27.73 5.66 2.61
CA ASP A 13 -27.66 4.71 3.73
C ASP A 13 -26.27 4.72 4.39
N PRO A 14 -26.21 4.43 5.72
CA PRO A 14 -24.93 4.33 6.41
C PRO A 14 -24.09 3.20 5.80
N PRO A 15 -22.77 3.43 5.58
CA PRO A 15 -21.91 2.41 5.02
C PRO A 15 -21.78 1.21 5.96
N PRO A 16 -21.55 0.00 5.43
CA PRO A 16 -21.28 -1.18 6.24
C PRO A 16 -20.03 -0.99 7.12
N PRO A 17 -19.95 -1.69 8.27
CA PRO A 17 -18.75 -1.68 9.09
C PRO A 17 -17.53 -2.15 8.27
N LEU A 18 -16.39 -1.49 8.46
CA LEU A 18 -15.15 -1.77 7.74
C LEU A 18 -14.40 -2.95 8.38
N ASP A 19 -13.72 -3.73 7.55
CA ASP A 19 -12.85 -4.86 7.97
C ASP A 19 -11.76 -4.42 8.97
N ASP A 20 -11.49 -5.28 9.95
CA ASP A 20 -10.72 -5.08 11.20
C ASP A 20 -9.23 -4.67 11.05
N ASP A 21 -8.71 -4.48 9.84
CA ASP A 21 -7.27 -4.29 9.59
C ASP A 21 -6.75 -2.85 9.75
N ARG A 22 -7.47 -1.97 10.48
CA ARG A 22 -6.95 -0.66 10.87
C ARG A 22 -6.76 -0.57 12.38
N CYS A 23 -5.52 -0.80 12.82
CA CYS A 23 -5.01 -0.38 14.12
C CYS A 23 -5.23 1.13 14.30
N GLY A 24 -6.34 1.50 14.92
CA GLY A 24 -6.65 2.87 15.27
C GLY A 24 -8.06 2.93 15.82
N TYR A 25 -8.18 2.97 17.15
CA TYR A 25 -9.42 3.36 17.82
C TYR A 25 -9.93 4.64 17.15
N ALA A 26 -11.09 4.53 16.50
CA ALA A 26 -11.69 5.68 15.86
C ALA A 26 -12.75 6.25 16.79
N PHE A 27 -12.53 7.49 17.22
CA PHE A 27 -13.42 8.18 18.15
C PHE A 27 -14.42 9.06 17.42
N CYS A 28 -15.59 9.24 18.04
CA CYS A 28 -16.63 10.10 17.52
C CYS A 28 -16.23 11.55 17.69
N GLU A 29 -16.27 12.32 16.60
CA GLU A 29 -15.90 13.75 16.59
C GLU A 29 -16.67 14.60 17.60
N VAL A 30 -17.88 14.18 17.99
CA VAL A 30 -18.79 14.97 18.84
C VAL A 30 -18.73 14.57 20.32
N CYS A 31 -18.60 13.28 20.62
CA CYS A 31 -18.71 12.79 22.01
C CYS A 31 -17.52 11.93 22.45
N MET A 32 -16.52 11.74 21.59
CA MET A 32 -15.31 10.95 21.86
C MET A 32 -15.55 9.47 22.22
N ALA A 33 -16.77 8.96 22.08
CA ALA A 33 -17.07 7.53 22.18
C ALA A 33 -16.55 6.77 20.95
N GLU A 34 -16.47 5.45 21.02
CA GLU A 34 -16.11 4.61 19.88
C GLU A 34 -17.06 4.85 18.69
N ALA A 35 -16.48 4.98 17.49
CA ALA A 35 -17.19 5.41 16.28
C ALA A 35 -17.03 4.39 15.14
N PRO A 36 -17.94 3.41 15.04
CA PRO A 36 -17.89 2.43 13.96
C PRO A 36 -18.27 3.03 12.59
N TYR A 37 -19.01 4.15 12.55
CA TYR A 37 -19.48 4.74 11.30
C TYR A 37 -18.53 5.83 10.82
N ALA A 38 -18.13 5.76 9.55
CA ALA A 38 -17.42 6.82 8.86
C ALA A 38 -18.37 7.62 7.95
N CYS A 39 -18.10 8.91 7.76
CA CYS A 39 -18.81 9.70 6.76
C CYS A 39 -18.65 9.06 5.37
N SER A 40 -19.75 8.72 4.69
CA SER A 40 -19.72 8.04 3.39
C SER A 40 -19.06 8.87 2.29
N ALA A 41 -19.11 10.20 2.40
CA ALA A 41 -18.57 11.11 1.41
C ALA A 41 -17.04 11.26 1.53
N CYS A 42 -16.53 11.69 2.69
CA CYS A 42 -15.09 11.95 2.86
C CYS A 42 -14.31 10.76 3.42
N LYS A 43 -14.96 9.78 4.06
CA LYS A 43 -14.36 8.59 4.69
C LYS A 43 -13.33 8.87 5.81
N THR A 44 -13.19 10.14 6.23
CA THR A 44 -12.22 10.58 7.25
C THR A 44 -12.87 10.71 8.63
N THR A 45 -13.89 11.55 8.78
CA THR A 45 -14.55 11.80 10.07
C THR A 45 -15.45 10.63 10.46
N ARG A 46 -15.47 10.30 11.75
CA ARG A 46 -16.25 9.19 12.30
C ARG A 46 -17.27 9.63 13.34
N TYR A 47 -18.36 8.88 13.43
CA TYR A 47 -19.45 9.12 14.37
C TYR A 47 -19.90 7.81 15.02
N CYS A 48 -20.32 7.88 16.29
CA CYS A 48 -20.91 6.72 16.98
C CYS A 48 -22.37 6.48 16.57
N SER A 49 -23.04 7.51 16.02
CA SER A 49 -24.46 7.44 15.67
C SER A 49 -24.86 8.54 14.68
N LYS A 50 -26.02 8.37 14.04
CA LYS A 50 -26.66 9.40 13.21
C LYS A 50 -26.93 10.70 13.98
N ARG A 51 -27.23 10.60 15.27
CA ARG A 51 -27.43 11.77 16.15
C ARG A 51 -26.16 12.61 16.21
N CYS A 52 -25.01 11.99 16.46
CA CYS A 52 -23.73 12.70 16.51
C CYS A 52 -23.30 13.21 15.13
N GLN A 53 -23.58 12.48 14.06
CA GLN A 53 -23.35 12.97 12.70
C GLN A 53 -24.12 14.27 12.43
N ASN A 54 -25.42 14.31 12.75
CA ASN A 54 -26.24 15.51 12.58
C ASN A 54 -25.78 16.66 13.47
N ALA A 55 -25.40 16.38 14.73
CA ALA A 55 -24.90 17.39 15.65
C ALA A 55 -23.57 18.02 15.18
N GLY A 56 -22.68 17.21 14.60
CA GLY A 56 -21.39 17.68 14.05
C GLY A 56 -21.47 18.25 12.63
N TRP A 57 -22.61 18.11 11.94
CA TRP A 57 -22.70 18.36 10.50
C TRP A 57 -22.35 19.78 10.09
N HIS A 58 -22.78 20.79 10.86
CA HIS A 58 -22.50 22.20 10.55
C HIS A 58 -20.99 22.49 10.43
N ASN A 59 -20.19 21.92 11.33
CA ASN A 59 -18.73 22.08 11.30
C ASN A 59 -18.11 21.16 10.25
N HIS A 60 -18.53 19.90 10.24
CA HIS A 60 -18.02 18.88 9.34
C HIS A 60 -18.25 19.19 7.86
N GLN A 61 -19.35 19.86 7.48
CA GLN A 61 -19.67 20.09 6.07
C GLN A 61 -18.56 20.83 5.30
N ARG A 62 -17.89 21.79 5.96
CA ARG A 62 -16.77 22.53 5.36
C ARG A 62 -15.54 21.63 5.19
N GLU A 63 -15.20 20.89 6.23
CA GLU A 63 -14.07 19.96 6.24
C GLU A 63 -14.29 18.76 5.31
N CYS A 64 -15.54 18.30 5.19
CA CYS A 64 -15.95 17.19 4.36
C CYS A 64 -15.58 17.43 2.89
N LYS A 65 -15.82 18.65 2.38
CA LYS A 65 -15.42 19.03 1.02
C LYS A 65 -13.91 19.07 0.84
N ILE A 66 -13.17 19.52 1.85
CA ILE A 66 -11.70 19.54 1.81
C ILE A 66 -11.16 18.11 1.79
N HIS A 67 -11.65 17.25 2.67
CA HIS A 67 -11.25 15.84 2.73
C HIS A 67 -11.63 15.06 1.47
N GLN A 68 -12.78 15.35 0.85
CA GLN A 68 -13.13 14.78 -0.46
C GLN A 68 -12.09 15.15 -1.52
N LYS A 69 -11.72 16.43 -1.63
CA LYS A 69 -10.69 16.87 -2.57
C LYS A 69 -9.33 16.25 -2.28
N LEU A 70 -8.93 16.15 -1.02
CA LEU A 70 -7.69 15.49 -0.62
C LEU A 70 -7.74 14.00 -1.00
N HIS A 71 -8.84 13.31 -0.75
CA HIS A 71 -9.02 11.92 -1.15
C HIS A 71 -8.93 11.75 -2.68
N GLU A 72 -9.58 12.62 -3.45
CA GLU A 72 -9.47 12.63 -4.93
C GLU A 72 -8.03 12.87 -5.40
N MET A 73 -7.31 13.80 -4.77
CA MET A 73 -5.90 14.06 -5.05
C MET A 73 -5.03 12.85 -4.73
N ASP A 74 -5.24 12.22 -3.57
CA ASP A 74 -4.50 11.02 -3.16
C ASP A 74 -4.75 9.85 -4.10
N VAL A 75 -6.01 9.63 -4.51
CA VAL A 75 -6.37 8.63 -5.52
C VAL A 75 -5.66 8.92 -6.84
N ARG A 76 -5.65 10.18 -7.28
CA ARG A 76 -4.95 10.59 -8.51
C ARG A 76 -3.44 10.38 -8.40
N ILE A 77 -2.81 10.73 -7.28
CA ILE A 77 -1.38 10.52 -7.01
C ILE A 77 -1.05 9.02 -6.98
N ALA A 78 -1.92 8.21 -6.37
CA ALA A 78 -1.76 6.76 -6.33
C ALA A 78 -1.83 6.13 -7.72
N MET A 79 -2.70 6.64 -8.60
CA MET A 79 -2.84 6.18 -9.98
C MET A 79 -1.74 6.72 -10.91
N THR A 80 -1.16 7.87 -10.59
CA THR A 80 -0.10 8.48 -11.41
C THR A 80 1.20 7.72 -11.24
N ARG A 81 1.75 7.22 -12.37
CA ARG A 81 3.09 6.61 -12.37
C ARG A 81 4.12 7.68 -11.97
N PRO A 82 5.06 7.37 -11.05
CA PRO A 82 6.11 8.32 -10.70
C PRO A 82 6.92 8.69 -11.95
N LYS A 83 7.29 9.96 -12.06
CA LYS A 83 8.21 10.41 -13.12
C LYS A 83 9.52 9.64 -12.98
N ARG A 84 10.09 9.19 -14.09
CA ARG A 84 11.40 8.54 -14.09
C ARG A 84 12.45 9.53 -13.55
N PRO A 85 13.32 9.10 -12.63
CA PRO A 85 14.39 9.95 -12.14
C PRO A 85 15.43 10.20 -13.25
N PRO A 86 16.21 11.29 -13.17
CA PRO A 86 17.29 11.57 -14.12
C PRO A 86 18.31 10.43 -14.18
N GLU A 87 18.83 10.16 -15.38
CA GLU A 87 19.86 9.14 -15.60
C GLU A 87 21.22 9.56 -15.03
N GLY A 88 22.03 8.58 -14.59
CA GLY A 88 23.38 8.82 -14.07
C GLY A 88 23.45 9.22 -12.58
N ILE A 89 22.30 9.25 -11.90
CA ILE A 89 22.22 9.60 -10.47
C ILE A 89 21.57 8.45 -9.70
N CYS A 90 22.23 7.99 -8.64
CA CYS A 90 21.64 7.01 -7.73
C CYS A 90 20.41 7.62 -7.05
N THR A 91 19.22 7.07 -7.27
CA THR A 91 17.97 7.51 -6.63
C THR A 91 17.99 7.29 -5.11
N GLY A 92 18.77 6.32 -4.63
CA GLY A 92 18.87 5.99 -3.21
C GLY A 92 19.68 7.00 -2.39
N CYS A 93 20.86 7.41 -2.87
CA CYS A 93 21.78 8.31 -2.13
C CYS A 93 22.06 9.64 -2.83
N ASN A 94 21.45 9.88 -3.99
CA ASN A 94 21.63 11.06 -4.84
C ASN A 94 23.08 11.27 -5.34
N ALA A 95 23.94 10.26 -5.22
CA ALA A 95 25.30 10.34 -5.74
C ALA A 95 25.29 10.33 -7.27
N GLN A 96 25.94 11.33 -7.86
CA GLN A 96 26.31 11.30 -9.27
C GLN A 96 27.35 10.20 -9.48
N VAL A 97 27.15 9.42 -10.53
CA VAL A 97 28.01 8.30 -10.84
C VAL A 97 29.01 8.76 -11.90
N GLY A 98 30.28 8.88 -11.50
CA GLY A 98 31.38 9.17 -12.43
C GLY A 98 31.59 8.02 -13.43
N GLU A 99 32.36 8.31 -14.48
CA GLU A 99 32.70 7.33 -15.52
C GLU A 99 33.19 5.99 -14.92
N GLY A 100 32.64 4.89 -15.43
CA GLY A 100 33.06 3.52 -15.06
C GLY A 100 32.29 2.86 -13.90
N ARG A 101 31.46 3.57 -13.15
CA ARG A 101 30.58 2.94 -12.15
C ARG A 101 29.20 2.63 -12.74
N ARG A 102 28.72 1.39 -12.54
CA ARG A 102 27.42 0.94 -13.04
C ARG A 102 26.32 1.19 -12.00
N LEU A 103 25.21 1.79 -12.44
CA LEU A 103 23.95 1.83 -11.70
C LEU A 103 23.09 0.63 -12.10
N ALA A 104 22.54 -0.09 -11.12
CA ALA A 104 21.42 -1.00 -11.34
C ALA A 104 20.18 -0.15 -11.67
N MET A 105 19.52 -0.40 -12.80
CA MET A 105 18.39 0.39 -13.26
C MET A 105 17.14 -0.47 -13.43
N CYS A 106 16.04 -0.06 -12.80
CA CYS A 106 14.74 -0.65 -13.02
C CYS A 106 14.14 -0.15 -14.34
N ARG A 107 13.91 -1.05 -15.29
CA ARG A 107 13.37 -0.70 -16.62
C ARG A 107 11.94 -0.18 -16.60
N GLU A 108 11.18 -0.50 -15.56
CA GLU A 108 9.78 -0.08 -15.43
C GLU A 108 9.69 1.37 -14.93
N CYS A 109 10.19 1.63 -13.70
CA CYS A 109 10.07 2.92 -13.05
C CYS A 109 11.30 3.85 -13.19
N GLY A 110 12.39 3.38 -13.80
CA GLY A 110 13.62 4.16 -13.99
C GLY A 110 14.47 4.35 -12.72
N TYR A 111 14.09 3.74 -11.59
CA TYR A 111 14.87 3.82 -10.36
C TYR A 111 16.30 3.30 -10.59
N GLN A 112 17.29 4.05 -10.12
CA GLN A 112 18.70 3.70 -10.26
C GLN A 112 19.34 3.57 -8.89
N ALA A 113 20.11 2.50 -8.65
CA ALA A 113 20.87 2.33 -7.42
C ALA A 113 22.33 2.02 -7.72
N CYS A 114 23.24 2.63 -6.97
CA CYS A 114 24.63 2.19 -6.91
C CYS A 114 24.71 0.88 -6.12
N GLY A 115 25.81 0.14 -6.26
CA GLY A 115 25.97 -1.16 -5.58
C GLY A 115 25.81 -1.10 -4.05
N SER A 116 26.11 0.02 -3.40
CA SER A 116 25.85 0.19 -1.96
C SER A 116 24.38 0.46 -1.64
N CYS A 117 23.64 1.11 -2.55
CA CYS A 117 22.21 1.32 -2.37
C CYS A 117 21.40 0.09 -2.74
N GLU A 118 21.84 -0.72 -3.71
CA GLU A 118 21.13 -1.94 -4.13
C GLU A 118 20.90 -2.92 -2.97
N SER A 119 21.86 -3.01 -2.04
CA SER A 119 21.76 -3.82 -0.82
C SER A 119 21.20 -3.05 0.38
N HIS A 120 20.87 -1.77 0.23
CA HIS A 120 20.44 -0.91 1.33
C HIS A 120 18.93 -0.97 1.55
N HIS A 121 18.53 -1.05 2.81
CA HIS A 121 17.16 -1.34 3.18
C HIS A 121 16.12 -0.26 2.84
N SER A 122 16.52 1.01 2.91
CA SER A 122 15.66 2.16 2.58
C SER A 122 15.93 2.77 1.20
N ARG A 123 16.95 2.26 0.48
CA ARG A 123 17.50 2.89 -0.74
C ARG A 123 17.73 1.90 -1.88
N GLY A 124 17.46 0.61 -1.65
CA GLY A 124 17.68 -0.50 -2.59
C GLY A 124 16.40 -1.07 -3.14
N THR A 125 15.35 -0.27 -3.17
CA THR A 125 14.01 -0.73 -3.51
C THR A 125 13.40 0.24 -4.50
N CYS A 126 13.17 -0.23 -5.73
CA CYS A 126 12.55 0.61 -6.74
C CYS A 126 11.06 0.89 -6.44
N TYR A 127 10.44 1.80 -7.18
CA TYR A 127 9.04 2.20 -6.97
C TYR A 127 8.01 1.18 -7.45
N CYS A 128 8.44 0.00 -7.92
CA CYS A 128 7.54 -0.99 -8.45
C CYS A 128 6.83 -1.73 -7.30
N PRO A 129 5.49 -1.89 -7.34
CA PRO A 129 4.74 -2.47 -6.23
C PRO A 129 5.04 -3.97 -6.03
N ASN A 130 5.32 -4.69 -7.13
CA ASN A 130 5.43 -6.14 -7.14
C ASN A 130 6.81 -6.63 -7.59
N ALA A 131 7.80 -5.73 -7.72
CA ALA A 131 9.13 -6.07 -8.19
C ALA A 131 10.20 -5.14 -7.61
N ASN A 132 11.44 -5.63 -7.53
CA ASN A 132 12.62 -4.84 -7.27
C ASN A 132 13.61 -4.98 -8.43
N PHE A 133 13.98 -3.87 -9.06
CA PHE A 133 14.87 -3.85 -10.24
C PHE A 133 14.49 -4.86 -11.35
N GLY A 134 13.19 -5.13 -11.51
CA GLY A 134 12.66 -6.07 -12.51
C GLY A 134 12.52 -7.52 -12.05
N LYS A 135 13.01 -7.88 -10.85
CA LYS A 135 12.75 -9.17 -10.22
C LYS A 135 11.47 -9.09 -9.39
N ARG A 136 10.52 -10.01 -9.59
CA ARG A 136 9.24 -9.97 -8.86
C ARG A 136 9.43 -10.35 -7.40
N TYR A 137 8.82 -9.62 -6.47
CA TYR A 137 8.93 -9.91 -5.03
C TYR A 137 8.46 -11.32 -4.67
N CYS A 138 7.44 -11.82 -5.37
CA CYS A 138 6.94 -13.18 -5.18
C CYS A 138 8.00 -14.26 -5.47
N GLN A 139 8.98 -14.00 -6.34
CA GLN A 139 10.05 -14.95 -6.68
C GLN A 139 11.31 -14.74 -5.84
N MET A 140 11.36 -13.68 -5.04
CA MET A 140 12.50 -13.36 -4.19
C MET A 140 12.25 -13.90 -2.79
N GLU A 141 13.33 -14.31 -2.14
CA GLU A 141 13.33 -14.61 -0.72
C GLU A 141 12.70 -13.44 0.08
N PRO A 142 11.86 -13.72 1.10
CA PRO A 142 11.43 -12.68 2.03
C PRO A 142 12.64 -11.98 2.64
N ARG A 143 12.74 -10.67 2.45
CA ARG A 143 13.76 -9.84 3.11
C ARG A 143 13.08 -8.64 3.72
N TRP A 144 13.52 -8.25 4.90
CA TRP A 144 12.91 -7.17 5.69
C TRP A 144 12.90 -5.82 4.96
N TYR A 145 13.74 -5.65 3.94
CA TYR A 145 13.80 -4.46 3.10
C TYR A 145 12.98 -4.52 1.79
N HIS A 146 12.32 -5.63 1.49
CA HIS A 146 11.44 -5.73 0.33
C HIS A 146 10.16 -4.91 0.55
N SER A 147 10.18 -3.67 0.07
CA SER A 147 9.09 -2.71 0.12
C SER A 147 8.71 -2.22 -1.29
N ASN A 148 7.76 -1.32 -1.46
CA ASN A 148 7.39 -0.77 -2.78
C ASN A 148 8.09 0.57 -3.11
N GLY A 149 9.23 0.87 -2.49
CA GLY A 149 9.92 2.16 -2.61
C GLY A 149 9.15 3.34 -2.00
N ARG A 150 7.95 3.11 -1.45
CA ARG A 150 7.12 4.07 -0.69
C ARG A 150 7.00 3.67 0.78
N GLY A 151 7.92 2.85 1.27
CA GLY A 151 7.97 2.39 2.66
C GLY A 151 6.92 1.35 3.05
N ARG A 152 6.04 0.90 2.13
CA ARG A 152 5.10 -0.18 2.44
C ARG A 152 5.76 -1.54 2.17
N PRO A 153 5.74 -2.47 3.14
CA PRO A 153 6.27 -3.82 2.93
C PRO A 153 5.45 -4.54 1.85
N TYR A 154 6.10 -5.45 1.13
CA TYR A 154 5.40 -6.31 0.17
C TYR A 154 4.52 -7.32 0.90
N ALA A 155 3.20 -7.25 0.65
CA ALA A 155 2.18 -8.09 1.29
C ALA A 155 1.64 -9.21 0.37
N GLY A 156 2.14 -9.30 -0.86
CA GLY A 156 1.70 -10.31 -1.83
C GLY A 156 2.23 -11.71 -1.52
N ASP A 157 1.79 -12.68 -2.33
CA ASP A 157 2.27 -14.06 -2.25
C ASP A 157 3.78 -14.19 -2.47
N ARG A 158 4.38 -15.21 -1.87
CA ARG A 158 5.78 -15.57 -2.07
C ARG A 158 5.91 -17.03 -2.47
N HIS A 159 6.79 -17.30 -3.41
CA HIS A 159 7.16 -18.60 -3.94
C HIS A 159 8.60 -18.50 -4.49
N PRO A 160 9.59 -18.23 -3.62
CA PRO A 160 10.98 -18.14 -4.04
C PRO A 160 11.41 -19.43 -4.74
N ASP A 161 12.24 -19.27 -5.77
CA ASP A 161 12.82 -20.41 -6.47
C ASP A 161 13.68 -21.22 -5.49
N PRO A 162 13.43 -22.54 -5.31
CA PRO A 162 14.23 -23.37 -4.42
C PRO A 162 15.73 -23.37 -4.78
N ASP A 163 16.08 -23.10 -6.04
CA ASP A 163 17.47 -23.03 -6.49
C ASP A 163 18.14 -21.68 -6.15
N ALA A 164 17.37 -20.63 -5.82
CA ALA A 164 17.89 -19.29 -5.56
C ALA A 164 18.72 -19.16 -4.25
N LEU A 165 18.59 -20.12 -3.32
CA LEU A 165 19.29 -20.13 -2.02
C LEU A 165 20.51 -21.05 -1.99
N GLY A 166 21.25 -21.12 -3.11
CA GLY A 166 22.35 -22.08 -3.22
C GLY A 166 21.87 -23.53 -3.07
N GLY A 167 20.64 -23.81 -3.55
CA GLY A 167 20.04 -25.14 -3.58
C GLY A 167 19.48 -25.67 -2.26
N ARG A 168 19.33 -24.82 -1.23
CA ARG A 168 18.63 -25.23 0.01
C ARG A 168 17.14 -24.86 -0.07
N PRO A 169 16.24 -25.82 -0.34
CA PRO A 169 14.81 -25.53 -0.37
C PRO A 169 14.30 -25.20 1.05
N TYR A 170 13.31 -24.31 1.11
CA TYR A 170 12.57 -24.09 2.35
C TYR A 170 11.84 -25.36 2.80
N PRO A 171 11.66 -25.55 4.13
CA PRO A 171 10.82 -26.62 4.67
C PRO A 171 9.43 -26.66 4.02
N SER A 172 8.93 -27.87 3.75
CA SER A 172 7.70 -28.06 2.98
C SER A 172 6.44 -27.53 3.67
N ASP A 173 6.48 -27.37 4.99
CA ASP A 173 5.43 -26.84 5.87
C ASP A 173 5.29 -25.32 5.82
N VAL A 174 6.27 -24.61 5.26
CA VAL A 174 6.20 -23.16 4.98
C VAL A 174 5.21 -22.87 3.85
N TYR A 175 5.04 -23.83 2.95
CA TYR A 175 4.16 -23.71 1.79
C TYR A 175 2.73 -24.13 2.12
N GLU A 176 1.78 -23.56 1.39
CA GLU A 176 0.42 -24.07 1.31
C GLU A 176 0.41 -25.53 0.79
N PRO A 177 -0.56 -26.36 1.24
CA PRO A 177 -0.58 -27.78 0.91
C PRO A 177 -0.85 -28.05 -0.57
N ALA A 178 -1.68 -27.23 -1.20
CA ALA A 178 -2.02 -27.33 -2.62
C ALA A 178 -1.42 -26.16 -3.41
N PRO A 179 -0.88 -26.40 -4.62
CA PRO A 179 -0.50 -25.33 -5.52
C PRO A 179 -1.72 -24.47 -5.90
N ARG A 180 -1.52 -23.16 -6.00
CA ARG A 180 -2.53 -22.23 -6.53
C ARG A 180 -1.87 -21.13 -7.37
N ALA A 181 -2.67 -20.40 -8.12
CA ALA A 181 -2.19 -19.20 -8.81
C ALA A 181 -1.71 -18.17 -7.77
N CYS A 182 -0.50 -17.66 -7.95
CA CYS A 182 0.03 -16.56 -7.16
C CYS A 182 -0.73 -15.26 -7.50
N ASP A 183 -1.23 -14.57 -6.47
CA ASP A 183 -2.03 -13.34 -6.62
C ASP A 183 -1.22 -12.19 -7.24
N SER A 184 0.11 -12.28 -7.19
CA SER A 184 1.01 -11.26 -7.75
C SER A 184 1.52 -11.54 -9.16
N CYS A 185 1.67 -12.82 -9.55
CA CYS A 185 2.24 -13.16 -10.85
C CYS A 185 1.38 -14.06 -11.74
N GLY A 186 0.35 -14.70 -11.20
CA GLY A 186 -0.55 -15.62 -11.89
C GLY A 186 0.01 -17.04 -12.08
N THR A 187 1.30 -17.26 -11.83
CA THR A 187 1.91 -18.60 -11.95
C THR A 187 1.30 -19.54 -10.92
N VAL A 188 0.86 -20.72 -11.38
CA VAL A 188 0.40 -21.80 -10.50
C VAL A 188 1.61 -22.49 -9.88
N THR A 189 1.79 -22.34 -8.58
CA THR A 189 2.95 -22.89 -7.85
C THR A 189 2.61 -23.08 -6.37
N ARG A 190 3.54 -23.68 -5.62
CA ARG A 190 3.46 -23.71 -4.15
C ARG A 190 3.83 -22.34 -3.61
N VAL A 191 2.90 -21.72 -2.92
CA VAL A 191 3.07 -20.39 -2.31
C VAL A 191 3.23 -20.52 -0.80
N PHE A 192 3.92 -19.57 -0.18
CA PHE A 192 4.08 -19.50 1.27
C PHE A 192 2.72 -19.27 1.95
N LYS A 193 2.51 -19.94 3.09
CA LYS A 193 1.38 -19.62 3.97
C LYS A 193 1.49 -18.17 4.46
N LYS A 194 0.35 -17.58 4.83
CA LYS A 194 0.24 -16.14 5.14
C LYS A 194 1.19 -15.70 6.25
N GLU A 195 1.35 -16.52 7.27
CA GLU A 195 2.24 -16.31 8.41
C GLU A 195 3.72 -16.22 8.02
N TYR A 196 4.16 -16.90 6.95
CA TYR A 196 5.56 -16.88 6.50
C TYR A 196 5.87 -15.81 5.45
N ARG A 197 4.89 -15.00 5.06
CA ARG A 197 5.07 -13.89 4.09
C ARG A 197 5.84 -12.72 4.70
N ASP A 198 5.73 -12.57 6.02
CA ASP A 198 6.42 -11.53 6.78
C ASP A 198 7.92 -11.88 6.91
N PRO A 199 8.83 -11.02 6.40
CA PRO A 199 10.26 -11.25 6.54
C PRO A 199 10.75 -11.33 7.99
N TRP A 200 10.05 -10.76 8.98
CA TRP A 200 10.43 -10.83 10.39
C TRP A 200 10.27 -12.20 11.02
N VAL A 201 9.53 -13.12 10.39
CA VAL A 201 9.37 -14.50 10.89
C VAL A 201 10.65 -15.34 10.71
N TRP A 202 11.57 -14.86 9.87
CA TRP A 202 12.78 -15.58 9.47
C TRP A 202 14.05 -15.14 10.21
N TYR A 203 13.94 -14.15 11.10
CA TYR A 203 15.05 -13.56 11.87
C TYR A 203 14.72 -13.53 13.35
#